data_AF-A0AAQ1Q1B6-F1
#
_entry.id   AF-A0AAQ1Q1B6-F1
#
_cell.length_a   1.000
_cell.length_b   1.000
_cell.length_c   1.000
_cell.angle_alpha   90.00
_cell.angle_beta   90.00
_cell.angle_gamma   90.00
#
_symmetry.space_group_name_H-M   'P 1'
#
loop_
_entity.id
_entity.type
_entity.pdbx_description
1 polymer ?
#
loop_
_entity_poly.entity_id
_entity_poly.type
_entity_poly.pdbx_seq_one_letter_code
_entity_poly.pdbx_strand_id
1 'polypeptide(L)' 'MMGINDVKKQMIVWSIPTTIAWAISGSLVIIANLIWGNDGSVIDLIFPLGILALIMGYVQVQNKTL' A
#
# COMPACT_ATOMS: atom_id res chain seq x y z
N MET A 1 8.57 -0.21 23.76
CA MET A 1 7.75 -0.29 22.54
C MET A 1 6.37 0.31 22.82
N MET A 2 6.13 1.56 22.42
CA MET A 2 4.87 2.36 22.49
C MET A 2 3.93 2.27 23.73
N GLY A 3 4.29 1.57 24.82
CA GLY A 3 3.41 1.40 25.99
C GLY A 3 2.18 0.51 25.72
N ILE A 4 2.12 -0.16 24.57
CA ILE A 4 1.01 -1.02 24.15
C ILE A 4 1.44 -2.48 24.38
N ASN A 5 0.76 -3.18 25.30
CA ASN A 5 1.05 -4.58 25.61
C ASN A 5 0.42 -5.57 24.61
N ASP A 6 -0.55 -5.13 23.82
CA ASP A 6 -1.19 -5.95 22.80
C ASP A 6 -0.42 -5.88 21.48
N VAL A 7 0.17 -7.02 21.08
CA VAL A 7 1.02 -7.14 19.88
C VAL A 7 0.23 -6.83 18.60
N LYS A 8 -1.05 -7.23 18.51
CA LYS A 8 -1.88 -6.93 17.33
C LYS A 8 -2.12 -5.42 17.24
N LYS A 9 -2.47 -4.79 18.34
CA LYS A 9 -2.72 -3.35 18.41
C LYS A 9 -1.45 -2.55 18.10
N GLN A 10 -0.29 -3.00 18.58
CA GLN A 10 1.00 -2.40 18.25
C GLN A 10 1.33 -2.52 16.75
N MET A 11 1.09 -3.68 16.14
CA MET A 11 1.29 -3.88 14.71
C MET A 11 0.41 -2.98 13.85
N ILE A 12 -0.87 -2.82 14.21
CA ILE A 12 -1.83 -1.97 13.48
C ILE A 12 -1.38 -0.50 13.50
N VAL A 13 -0.99 0.01 14.68
CA VAL A 13 -0.60 1.41 14.88
C VAL A 13 0.64 1.79 14.08
N TRP A 14 1.55 0.84 13.83
CA TRP A 14 2.75 1.10 13.04
C TRP A 14 2.55 0.79 11.56
N SER A 15 1.99 -0.38 11.24
CA SER A 15 1.94 -0.88 9.87
C SER A 15 0.98 -0.08 9.00
N ILE A 16 -0.18 0.35 9.53
CA ILE A 16 -1.16 1.08 8.72
C ILE A 16 -0.63 2.45 8.29
N PRO A 17 -0.16 3.34 9.19
CA PRO A 17 0.38 4.63 8.77
C PRO A 17 1.61 4.49 7.85
N THR A 18 2.51 3.55 8.13
CA THR A 18 3.68 3.29 7.29
C THR A 18 3.27 2.83 5.89
N THR A 19 2.27 1.95 5.78
CA THR A 19 1.75 1.49 4.48
C THR A 19 1.13 2.64 3.68
N ILE A 20 0.35 3.52 4.34
CA ILE A 20 -0.23 4.71 3.71
C ILE A 20 0.88 5.65 3.21
N ALA A 21 1.90 5.92 4.03
CA ALA A 21 3.02 6.78 3.66
C ALA A 21 3.80 6.24 2.45
N TRP A 22 4.04 4.92 2.39
CA TRP A 22 4.68 4.27 1.25
C TRP A 22 3.83 4.32 -0.01
N ALA A 23 2.51 4.08 0.10
CA ALA A 23 1.61 4.15 -1.04
C ALA A 23 1.57 5.56 -1.66
N ILE A 24 1.49 6.59 -0.82
CA ILE A 24 1.50 8.00 -1.27
C ILE A 24 2.85 8.35 -1.90
N SER A 25 3.95 8.04 -1.22
CA SER A 25 5.30 8.36 -1.69
C SER A 25 5.62 7.65 -3.01
N GLY A 26 5.31 6.36 -3.12
CA GLY A 26 5.51 5.59 -4.34
C GLY A 26 4.70 6.13 -5.50
N SER A 27 3.44 6.49 -5.27
CA SER A 27 2.59 7.10 -6.30
C SER A 27 3.15 8.44 -6.77
N LEU A 28 3.64 9.29 -5.87
CA LEU A 28 4.25 10.58 -6.22
C LEU A 28 5.52 10.43 -7.06
N VAL A 29 6.38 9.44 -6.75
CA VAL A 29 7.58 9.16 -7.54
C VAL A 29 7.22 8.73 -8.95
N ILE A 30 6.21 7.88 -9.11
CA ILE A 30 5.74 7.42 -10.44
C ILE A 30 5.11 8.59 -11.22
N ILE A 31 4.31 9.43 -10.56
CA ILE A 31 3.73 10.63 -11.18
C ILE A 31 4.84 11.59 -11.61
N ALA A 32 5.86 11.80 -10.79
CA ALA A 32 7.00 12.63 -11.16
C ALA A 32 7.74 12.05 -12.38
N ASN A 33 7.92 10.73 -12.44
CA ASN A 33 8.50 10.05 -13.59
C ASN A 33 7.63 10.16 -14.85
N LEU A 34 6.30 10.22 -14.72
CA LEU A 34 5.38 10.43 -15.84
C LEU A 34 5.41 11.86 -16.40
N ILE A 35 5.63 12.86 -15.56
CA ILE A 35 5.63 14.28 -15.98
C ILE A 35 7.01 14.70 -16.52
N TRP A 36 8.09 14.24 -15.89
CA TRP A 36 9.46 14.67 -16.18
C TRP A 36 10.37 13.58 -16.75
N GLY A 37 9.97 12.31 -16.73
CA GLY A 37 10.76 11.19 -17.23
C GLY A 37 10.55 10.94 -18.72
N ASN A 38 11.61 10.54 -19.41
CA ASN A 38 11.57 10.26 -20.86
C ASN A 38 10.90 8.91 -21.19
N ASP A 39 10.83 7.99 -20.21
CA ASP A 39 10.29 6.63 -20.35
C ASP A 39 9.18 6.34 -19.30
N GLY A 40 8.49 7.37 -18.80
CA GLY A 40 7.44 7.20 -17.82
C GLY A 40 6.26 6.39 -18.37
N SER A 41 5.92 5.27 -17.72
CA SER A 41 4.80 4.40 -18.14
C SER A 41 3.65 4.45 -17.14
N VAL A 42 2.43 4.66 -17.65
CA VAL A 42 1.21 4.64 -16.81
C VAL A 42 0.97 3.23 -16.23
N ILE A 43 1.54 2.20 -16.87
CA ILE A 43 1.52 0.82 -16.38
C ILE A 43 2.25 0.71 -15.03
N ASP A 44 3.28 1.53 -14.79
CA ASP A 44 4.04 1.53 -13.53
C ASP A 44 3.18 1.94 -12.33
N LEU A 45 2.10 2.68 -12.56
CA LEU A 45 1.10 3.05 -11.54
C LEU A 45 -0.04 2.04 -11.45
N ILE A 46 -0.56 1.60 -12.61
CA ILE A 46 -1.72 0.70 -12.67
C ILE A 46 -1.37 -0.69 -12.13
N PHE A 47 -0.18 -1.20 -12.42
CA PHE A 47 0.22 -2.56 -12.04
C PHE A 47 0.29 -2.77 -10.51
N PRO A 48 0.98 -1.91 -9.72
CA PRO A 48 0.97 -2.03 -8.26
C PRO A 48 -0.43 -1.84 -7.67
N LEU A 49 -1.23 -0.90 -8.18
CA LEU A 49 -2.59 -0.66 -7.69
C LEU A 49 -3.53 -1.83 -8.01
N GLY A 50 -3.38 -2.45 -9.18
CA GLY A 50 -4.13 -3.65 -9.58
C GLY A 50 -3.79 -4.85 -8.69
N ILE A 51 -2.51 -5.07 -8.40
CA ILE A 51 -2.09 -6.12 -7.46
C ILE A 51 -2.61 -5.85 -6.06
N LEU A 52 -2.55 -4.60 -5.58
CA LEU A 52 -3.10 -4.21 -4.29
C LEU A 52 -4.60 -4.52 -4.19
N ALA A 53 -5.37 -4.18 -5.24
CA ALA A 53 -6.81 -4.47 -5.30
C ALA A 53 -7.10 -5.97 -5.27
N LEU A 54 -6.30 -6.79 -5.96
CA LEU A 54 -6.41 -8.25 -5.92
C LEU A 54 -6.14 -8.82 -4.51
N ILE A 55 -5.09 -8.34 -3.84
CA ILE A 55 -4.75 -8.77 -2.48
C ILE A 55 -5.86 -8.35 -1.51
N MET A 56 -6.35 -7.11 -1.61
CA MET A 56 -7.46 -6.64 -0.78
C MET A 56 -8.73 -7.47 -0.99
N GLY A 57 -9.06 -7.80 -2.23
CA GLY A 57 -10.19 -8.69 -2.55
C GLY A 57 -10.00 -10.09 -1.96
N TYR A 58 -8.81 -10.68 -2.09
CA TYR A 58 -8.48 -11.98 -1.49
C TYR A 58 -8.61 -11.97 0.04
N VAL A 59 -8.08 -10.93 0.70
CA VAL A 59 -8.17 -10.76 2.16
C VAL A 59 -9.64 -10.63 2.59
N GLN A 60 -10.45 -9.84 1.87
CA GLN A 60 -11.88 -9.69 2.17
C GLN A 60 -12.65 -11.01 2.06
N VAL A 61 -12.32 -11.85 1.06
CA VAL A 61 -12.92 -13.18 0.90
C VAL A 61 -12.51 -14.10 2.06
N GLN A 62 -11.23 -14.11 2.44
CA GLN A 62 -10.74 -14.89 3.58
C GLN A 62 -11.41 -14.47 4.89
N ASN A 63 -11.56 -13.16 5.13
CA ASN A 63 -12.17 -12.62 6.34
C ASN A 63 -13.69 -12.88 6.44
N LYS A 64 -14.35 -13.22 5.32
CA LYS A 64 -15.77 -13.66 5.30
C LYS A 64 -15.94 -15.16 5.46
N THR A 65 -14.86 -15.93 5.25
CA THR A 65 -14.88 -17.40 5.28
C THR A 65 -14.45 -17.96 6.64
N LEU A 66 -13.76 -17.15 7.45
CA LEU A 66 -13.44 -17.36 8.87
C LEU A 66 -14.56 -16.84 9.78
#